data_AF-A0A925MGQ0-F1
#
_entry.id   AF-A0A925MGQ0-F1
#
_cell.length_a   1.000
_cell.length_b   1.000
_cell.length_c   1.000
_cell.angle_alpha   90.00
_cell.angle_beta   90.00
_cell.angle_gamma   90.00
#
_symmetry.space_group_name_H-M   'P 1'
#
loop_
_entity.id
_entity.type
_entity.pdbx_description
1 polymer ?
#
loop_
_entity_poly.entity_id
_entity_poly.type
_entity_poly.pdbx_seq_one_letter_code
_entity_poly.pdbx_strand_id
1 'polypeptide(L)'
;QRSERHATLGQGTFAVVCIAALLGAVATEAIGIHALFGAFLVGVVIPHDSRLAEQVRDRLGHVVIVVLLPAFFAFTGTRTQIALLEGWLGWGMCALVIAVAVTGKLGGSTLAARLTGMGWRESFALGVLMNTRGLMELIVLNVGLDLGVISPALFAAFVIMALVTTIATTPILQRLYPVPERRGVDLVPARSSGAVSAN
;
A
#
# COMPACT_ATOMS: atom_id res chain seq x y z
N GLN A 1 -28.62 -13.51 31.61
CA GLN A 1 -27.47 -14.40 31.35
C GLN A 1 -26.82 -14.21 29.95
N ARG A 2 -27.08 -13.10 29.26
CA ARG A 2 -26.61 -12.84 27.88
C ARG A 2 -25.33 -11.99 27.84
N SER A 3 -24.37 -12.31 28.72
CA SER A 3 -23.03 -11.73 28.71
C SER A 3 -22.09 -12.75 28.06
N GLU A 4 -22.20 -12.88 26.74
CA GLU A 4 -21.21 -13.62 25.95
C GLU A 4 -19.92 -12.82 25.95
N ARG A 5 -19.08 -13.13 26.93
CA ARG A 5 -17.62 -13.02 26.94
C ARG A 5 -17.05 -12.27 25.73
N HIS A 6 -16.70 -11.01 25.98
CA HIS A 6 -15.54 -10.39 25.33
C HIS A 6 -14.29 -11.20 25.69
N ALA A 7 -14.14 -12.40 25.12
CA ALA A 7 -12.86 -13.10 25.13
C ALA A 7 -11.98 -12.36 24.12
N THR A 8 -11.28 -11.34 24.60
CA THR A 8 -10.05 -10.86 23.97
C THR A 8 -9.23 -12.11 23.65
N LEU A 9 -8.89 -12.34 22.37
CA LEU A 9 -7.87 -13.35 22.08
C LEU A 9 -6.64 -12.89 22.85
N GLY A 10 -6.11 -13.79 23.68
CA GLY A 10 -5.18 -13.43 24.74
C GLY A 10 -3.96 -12.68 24.18
N GLN A 11 -3.43 -11.74 24.96
CA GLN A 11 -2.20 -11.01 24.67
C GLN A 11 -1.06 -11.92 24.17
N GLY A 12 -1.04 -13.18 24.60
CA GLY A 12 -0.13 -14.21 24.11
C GLY A 12 -0.28 -14.54 22.62
N THR A 13 -1.48 -14.60 22.06
CA THR A 13 -1.70 -14.90 20.63
C THR A 13 -1.12 -13.79 19.74
N PHE A 14 -1.33 -12.53 20.13
CA PHE A 14 -0.73 -11.38 19.44
C PHE A 14 0.80 -11.42 19.52
N ALA A 15 1.35 -11.71 20.71
CA ALA A 15 2.80 -11.87 20.87
C ALA A 15 3.36 -13.00 20.00
N VAL A 16 2.66 -14.14 19.90
CA VAL A 16 3.04 -15.25 19.02
C VAL A 16 3.06 -14.82 17.55
N VAL A 17 2.07 -14.06 17.09
CA VAL A 17 2.06 -13.52 15.71
C VAL A 17 3.26 -12.60 15.47
N CYS A 18 3.56 -11.68 16.39
CA CYS A 18 4.72 -10.80 16.28
C CYS A 18 6.04 -11.57 16.26
N ILE A 19 6.20 -12.56 17.16
CA ILE A 19 7.39 -13.42 17.20
C ILE A 19 7.50 -14.23 15.91
N ALA A 20 6.41 -14.80 15.42
CA ALA A 20 6.40 -15.53 14.15
C ALA A 20 6.79 -14.62 12.98
N ALA A 21 6.29 -13.39 12.93
CA ALA A 21 6.65 -12.41 11.91
C ALA A 21 8.14 -12.06 11.94
N LEU A 22 8.71 -11.85 13.13
CA LEU A 22 10.14 -11.58 13.32
C LEU A 22 11.01 -12.79 12.96
N LEU A 23 10.61 -14.00 13.39
CA LEU A 23 11.31 -15.23 13.03
C LEU A 23 11.27 -15.49 11.52
N GLY A 24 10.11 -15.26 10.88
CA GLY A 24 9.96 -15.33 9.43
C GLY A 24 10.88 -14.36 8.72
N ALA A 25 10.93 -13.11 9.18
CA ALA A 25 11.82 -12.08 8.64
C ALA A 25 13.30 -12.48 8.73
N VAL A 26 13.75 -12.90 9.91
CA VAL A 26 15.13 -13.37 10.16
C VAL A 26 15.45 -14.60 9.30
N ALA A 27 14.52 -15.54 9.17
CA ALA A 27 14.71 -16.73 8.34
C ALA A 27 14.87 -16.36 6.87
N THR A 28 14.06 -15.43 6.34
CA THR A 28 14.20 -14.95 4.96
C THR A 28 15.48 -14.17 4.72
N GLU A 29 15.91 -13.38 5.70
CA GLU A 29 17.17 -12.64 5.63
C GLU A 29 18.39 -13.59 5.62
N ALA A 30 18.36 -14.65 6.43
CA ALA A 30 19.43 -15.65 6.50
C ALA A 30 19.63 -16.42 5.18
N ILE A 31 18.59 -16.60 4.37
CA ILE A 31 18.67 -17.23 3.04
C ILE A 31 18.94 -16.23 1.91
N GLY A 32 19.23 -14.97 2.24
CA GLY A 32 19.56 -13.90 1.27
C GLY A 32 18.35 -13.26 0.60
N ILE A 33 17.14 -13.49 1.10
CA ILE A 33 15.91 -12.82 0.66
C ILE A 33 15.64 -11.62 1.56
N HIS A 34 14.95 -10.60 1.05
CA HIS A 34 14.61 -9.43 1.86
C HIS A 34 13.66 -9.79 3.03
N ALA A 35 13.98 -9.33 4.23
CA ALA A 35 13.26 -9.64 5.48
C ALA A 35 11.74 -9.37 5.44
N LEU A 36 11.31 -8.40 4.62
CA LEU A 36 9.90 -8.06 4.40
C LEU A 36 9.07 -9.27 3.93
N PHE A 37 9.65 -10.13 3.08
CA PHE A 37 8.93 -11.27 2.53
C PHE A 37 8.58 -12.31 3.60
N GLY A 38 9.45 -12.53 4.59
CA GLY A 38 9.20 -13.46 5.69
C GLY A 38 8.08 -13.00 6.60
N ALA A 39 8.08 -11.72 6.99
CA ALA A 39 6.99 -11.13 7.76
C ALA A 39 5.67 -11.11 6.96
N PHE A 40 5.73 -10.82 5.66
CA PHE A 40 4.56 -10.85 4.77
C PHE A 40 3.95 -12.25 4.69
N LEU A 41 4.76 -13.30 4.54
CA LEU A 41 4.28 -14.69 4.45
C LEU A 41 3.54 -15.11 5.73
N VAL A 42 4.07 -14.74 6.90
CA VAL A 42 3.39 -14.97 8.19
C VAL A 42 2.02 -14.28 8.21
N GLY A 43 1.93 -13.05 7.70
CA GLY A 43 0.66 -12.34 7.55
C GLY A 43 -0.32 -13.04 6.60
N VAL A 44 0.15 -13.58 5.46
CA VAL A 44 -0.67 -14.30 4.47
C VAL A 44 -1.24 -15.61 5.04
N VAL A 45 -0.51 -16.28 5.94
CA VAL A 45 -0.99 -17.51 6.60
C VAL A 45 -2.18 -17.23 7.53
N ILE A 46 -2.33 -16.00 8.04
CA ILE A 46 -3.44 -15.63 8.93
C ILE A 46 -4.71 -15.40 8.09
N PRO A 47 -5.81 -16.13 8.35
CA PRO A 47 -7.05 -15.97 7.59
C PRO A 47 -7.64 -14.56 7.74
N HIS A 48 -7.99 -13.93 6.62
CA HIS A 48 -8.43 -12.54 6.57
C HIS A 48 -9.69 -12.25 7.42
N ASP A 49 -10.66 -13.17 7.44
CA ASP A 49 -11.93 -13.02 8.15
C ASP A 49 -11.89 -13.54 9.59
N SER A 50 -10.68 -13.82 10.10
CA SER A 50 -10.49 -14.25 11.48
C SER A 50 -10.44 -13.05 12.43
N ARG A 51 -10.98 -13.25 13.65
CA ARG A 51 -10.83 -12.29 14.76
C ARG A 51 -9.37 -11.96 15.08
N LEU A 52 -8.44 -12.86 14.77
CA LEU A 52 -7.00 -12.64 14.94
C LEU A 52 -6.48 -11.58 13.95
N ALA A 53 -6.85 -11.69 12.67
CA ALA A 53 -6.45 -10.72 11.66
C ALA A 53 -6.98 -9.31 11.98
N GLU A 54 -8.23 -9.20 12.44
CA GLU A 54 -8.82 -7.92 12.85
C GLU A 54 -8.04 -7.29 14.02
N GLN A 55 -7.76 -8.06 15.07
CA GLN A 55 -7.06 -7.54 16.25
C GLN A 55 -5.60 -7.18 15.96
N VAL A 56 -4.91 -7.97 15.13
CA VAL A 56 -3.55 -7.66 14.70
C VAL A 56 -3.55 -6.38 13.87
N ARG A 57 -4.48 -6.25 12.92
CA ARG A 57 -4.63 -5.06 12.08
C ARG A 57 -4.97 -3.81 12.89
N ASP A 58 -5.84 -3.90 13.89
CA ASP A 58 -6.21 -2.73 14.68
C ASP A 58 -5.05 -2.28 15.58
N ARG A 59 -4.41 -3.23 16.29
CA ARG A 59 -3.29 -2.91 17.20
C ARG A 59 -2.04 -2.44 16.46
N LEU A 60 -1.60 -3.20 15.43
CA LEU A 60 -0.42 -2.81 14.65
C LEU A 60 -0.74 -1.65 13.72
N GLY A 61 -1.92 -1.61 13.10
CA GLY A 61 -2.30 -0.57 12.16
C GLY A 61 -2.28 0.81 12.78
N HIS A 62 -2.76 0.97 14.02
CA HIS A 62 -2.65 2.25 14.73
C HIS A 62 -1.20 2.70 14.92
N VAL A 63 -0.32 1.80 15.37
CA VAL A 63 1.10 2.13 15.56
C VAL A 63 1.79 2.39 14.22
N VAL A 64 1.48 1.60 13.20
CA VAL A 64 2.05 1.74 11.86
C VAL A 64 1.66 3.08 11.26
N ILE A 65 0.39 3.46 11.28
CA ILE A 65 -0.09 4.67 10.62
C ILE A 65 0.34 5.94 11.38
N VAL A 66 0.31 5.91 12.71
CA VAL A 66 0.57 7.11 13.53
C VAL A 66 2.08 7.33 13.76
N VAL A 67 2.87 6.26 13.86
CA VAL A 67 4.28 6.35 14.24
C VAL A 67 5.20 5.88 13.12
N LEU A 68 5.06 4.64 12.66
CA LEU A 68 6.06 4.04 11.76
C LEU A 68 6.03 4.65 10.36
N LEU A 69 4.85 4.95 9.83
CA LEU A 69 4.66 5.48 8.50
C LEU A 69 5.20 6.93 8.39
N PRO A 70 4.85 7.87 9.30
CA PRO A 70 5.47 9.20 9.30
C PRO A 70 6.98 9.15 9.51
N ALA A 71 7.47 8.29 10.41
CA ALA A 71 8.90 8.13 10.64
C ALA A 71 9.64 7.62 9.38
N PHE A 72 9.05 6.64 8.67
CA PHE A 72 9.59 6.11 7.41
C PHE A 72 9.66 7.17 6.32
N PHE A 73 8.61 7.98 6.17
CA PHE A 73 8.60 9.07 5.19
C PHE A 73 9.55 10.20 5.57
N ALA A 74 9.68 10.54 6.86
CA ALA A 74 10.68 11.50 7.32
C ALA A 74 12.10 11.01 7.03
N PHE A 75 12.40 9.75 7.34
CA PHE A 75 13.70 9.13 7.05
C PHE A 75 14.03 9.10 5.55
N THR A 76 13.07 8.67 4.72
CA THR A 76 13.25 8.66 3.26
C THR A 76 13.41 10.09 2.73
N GLY A 77 12.65 11.04 3.27
CA GLY A 77 12.70 12.46 2.91
C GLY A 77 14.05 13.10 3.23
N THR A 78 14.63 12.86 4.40
CA THR A 78 15.95 13.42 4.76
C THR A 78 17.09 12.84 3.90
N ARG A 79 16.95 11.59 3.43
CA ARG A 79 17.88 10.99 2.45
C ARG A 79 17.70 11.53 1.04
N THR A 80 16.58 12.18 0.74
CA THR A 80 16.24 12.69 -0.60
C THR A 80 16.93 14.04 -0.83
N GLN A 81 18.06 14.01 -1.52
CA GLN A 81 18.86 15.21 -1.82
C GLN A 81 18.49 15.79 -3.20
N ILE A 82 17.45 16.62 -3.25
CA ILE A 82 16.91 17.20 -4.50
C ILE A 82 17.94 18.12 -5.19
N ALA A 83 18.84 18.73 -4.43
CA ALA A 83 19.93 19.57 -4.97
C ALA A 83 20.84 18.81 -5.95
N LEU A 84 20.91 17.47 -5.89
CA LEU A 84 21.71 16.72 -6.87
C LEU A 84 21.10 16.69 -8.27
N LEU A 85 19.82 17.06 -8.43
CA LEU A 85 19.19 17.17 -9.75
C LEU A 85 19.45 18.53 -10.41
N GLU A 86 20.36 19.35 -9.88
CA GLU A 86 20.66 20.67 -10.42
C GLU A 86 21.04 20.66 -11.92
N GLY A 87 20.58 21.69 -12.62
CA GLY A 87 20.81 21.89 -14.05
C GLY A 87 19.78 21.20 -14.96
N TRP A 88 19.66 21.74 -16.18
CA TRP A 88 18.69 21.25 -17.18
C TRP A 88 18.92 19.78 -17.57
N LEU A 89 20.18 19.34 -17.55
CA LEU A 89 20.57 17.99 -17.91
C LEU A 89 20.15 16.97 -16.84
N GLY A 90 20.30 17.31 -15.56
CA GLY A 90 19.91 16.46 -14.43
C GLY A 90 18.39 16.26 -14.37
N TRP A 91 17.63 17.35 -14.46
CA TRP A 91 16.17 17.30 -14.58
C TRP A 91 15.70 16.62 -15.87
N GLY A 92 16.40 16.81 -16.99
CA GLY A 92 16.09 16.17 -18.26
C GLY A 92 16.26 14.65 -18.22
N MET A 93 17.34 14.17 -17.61
CA MET A 93 17.59 12.73 -17.46
C MET A 93 16.62 12.09 -16.46
N CYS A 94 16.31 12.80 -15.37
CA CYS A 94 15.23 12.42 -14.45
C CYS A 94 13.91 12.28 -15.21
N ALA A 95 13.47 13.31 -15.94
CA ALA A 95 12.24 13.30 -16.72
C ALA A 95 12.21 12.16 -17.75
N LEU A 96 13.34 11.85 -18.39
CA LEU A 96 13.43 10.73 -19.33
C LEU A 96 13.22 9.38 -18.63
N VAL A 97 13.89 9.14 -17.51
CA VAL A 97 13.71 7.90 -16.72
C VAL A 97 12.26 7.76 -16.26
N ILE A 98 11.65 8.86 -15.81
CA ILE A 98 10.23 8.89 -15.44
C ILE A 98 9.34 8.54 -16.63
N ALA A 99 9.56 9.19 -17.78
CA ALA A 99 8.77 8.98 -18.97
C ALA A 99 8.84 7.51 -19.44
N VAL A 100 10.03 6.92 -19.48
CA VAL A 100 10.22 5.51 -19.85
C VAL A 100 9.55 4.58 -18.85
N ALA A 101 9.74 4.80 -17.55
CA ALA A 101 9.13 3.96 -16.52
C ALA A 101 7.59 4.01 -16.55
N VAL A 102 7.03 5.22 -16.70
CA VAL A 102 5.58 5.43 -16.75
C VAL A 102 4.98 4.85 -18.01
N THR A 103 5.53 5.18 -19.19
CA THR A 103 5.02 4.67 -20.47
C THR A 103 5.17 3.16 -20.60
N GLY A 104 6.29 2.60 -20.12
CA GLY A 104 6.51 1.15 -20.11
C GLY A 104 5.49 0.42 -19.23
N LYS A 105 5.30 0.86 -17.98
CA LYS A 105 4.34 0.22 -17.07
C LYS A 105 2.89 0.46 -17.49
N LEU A 106 2.53 1.70 -17.81
CA LEU A 106 1.18 2.06 -18.22
C LEU A 106 0.81 1.37 -19.52
N GLY A 107 1.64 1.53 -20.56
CA GLY A 107 1.40 0.94 -21.88
C GLY A 107 1.37 -0.58 -21.83
N GLY A 108 2.35 -1.20 -21.17
CA GLY A 108 2.43 -2.65 -21.05
C GLY A 108 1.23 -3.27 -20.33
N SER A 109 0.83 -2.69 -19.19
CA SER A 109 -0.30 -3.21 -18.42
C SER A 109 -1.66 -2.91 -19.05
N THR A 110 -1.83 -1.73 -19.68
CA THR A 110 -3.03 -1.42 -20.45
C THR A 110 -3.18 -2.33 -21.67
N LEU A 111 -2.08 -2.59 -22.39
CA LEU A 111 -2.10 -3.50 -23.54
C LEU A 111 -2.41 -4.93 -23.09
N ALA A 112 -1.76 -5.42 -22.03
CA ALA A 112 -2.03 -6.73 -21.47
C ALA A 112 -3.50 -6.88 -21.03
N ALA A 113 -4.04 -5.89 -20.32
CA ALA A 113 -5.45 -5.88 -19.93
C ALA A 113 -6.40 -5.86 -21.14
N ARG A 114 -6.02 -5.16 -22.21
CA ARG A 114 -6.81 -5.15 -23.44
C ARG A 114 -6.82 -6.51 -24.12
N LEU A 115 -5.67 -7.20 -24.13
CA LEU A 115 -5.53 -8.55 -24.69
C LEU A 115 -6.32 -9.60 -23.90
N THR A 116 -6.56 -9.38 -22.60
CA THR A 116 -7.43 -10.24 -21.78
C THR A 116 -8.92 -9.92 -21.90
N GLY A 117 -9.30 -8.96 -22.76
CA GLY A 117 -10.69 -8.65 -23.09
C GLY A 117 -11.32 -7.48 -22.31
N MET A 118 -10.58 -6.80 -21.42
CA MET A 118 -11.11 -5.62 -20.71
C MET A 118 -11.43 -4.47 -21.67
N GLY A 119 -12.39 -3.63 -21.28
CA GLY A 119 -12.70 -2.40 -22.00
C GLY A 119 -11.52 -1.41 -21.98
N TRP A 120 -11.49 -0.46 -22.92
CA TRP A 120 -10.44 0.56 -22.98
C TRP A 120 -10.32 1.38 -21.70
N ARG A 121 -11.47 1.75 -21.11
CA ARG A 121 -11.52 2.51 -19.85
C ARG A 121 -10.95 1.71 -18.67
N GLU A 122 -11.32 0.43 -18.57
CA GLU A 122 -10.84 -0.49 -17.52
C GLU A 122 -9.34 -0.76 -17.66
N SER A 123 -8.90 -1.01 -18.89
CA SER A 123 -7.49 -1.28 -19.20
C SER A 123 -6.60 -0.07 -18.89
N PHE A 124 -7.07 1.13 -19.19
CA PHE A 124 -6.34 2.36 -18.85
C PHE A 124 -6.37 2.66 -17.35
N ALA A 125 -7.50 2.44 -16.67
CA ALA A 125 -7.59 2.56 -15.23
C ALA A 125 -6.64 1.57 -14.52
N LEU A 126 -6.56 0.32 -14.98
CA LEU A 126 -5.61 -0.66 -14.48
C LEU A 126 -4.17 -0.19 -14.71
N GLY A 127 -3.86 0.34 -15.89
CA GLY A 127 -2.52 0.86 -16.17
C GLY A 127 -2.12 2.05 -15.32
N VAL A 128 -3.07 2.92 -14.99
CA VAL A 128 -2.87 4.01 -14.02
C VAL A 128 -2.66 3.45 -12.62
N LEU A 129 -3.45 2.46 -12.19
CA LEU A 129 -3.28 1.78 -10.89
C LEU A 129 -1.91 1.10 -10.76
N MET A 130 -1.37 0.51 -11.83
CA MET A 130 -0.04 -0.09 -11.83
C MET A 130 1.11 0.93 -11.72
N ASN A 131 0.83 2.21 -12.00
CA ASN A 131 1.78 3.31 -11.79
C ASN A 131 1.70 3.92 -10.40
N THR A 132 0.72 3.53 -9.56
CA THR A 132 0.74 3.90 -8.15
C THR A 132 2.01 3.33 -7.53
N ARG A 133 2.81 4.22 -6.95
CA ARG A 133 4.02 3.83 -6.24
C ARG A 133 3.68 3.77 -4.76
N GLY A 134 3.85 2.59 -4.19
CA GLY A 134 3.54 2.32 -2.79
C GLY A 134 4.78 2.39 -1.90
N LEU A 135 4.57 2.00 -0.65
CA LEU A 135 5.64 1.91 0.35
C LEU A 135 6.74 0.94 -0.05
N MET A 136 6.38 -0.17 -0.70
CA MET A 136 7.34 -1.22 -1.04
C MET A 136 8.45 -0.72 -1.98
N GLU A 137 8.11 0.21 -2.90
CA GLU A 137 9.12 0.82 -3.76
C GLU A 137 10.08 1.71 -3.00
N LEU A 138 9.59 2.56 -2.10
CA LEU A 138 10.46 3.41 -1.28
C LEU A 138 11.38 2.58 -0.37
N ILE A 139 10.90 1.43 0.11
CA ILE A 139 11.73 0.47 0.85
C ILE A 139 12.86 -0.06 -0.05
N VAL A 140 12.52 -0.54 -1.24
CA VAL A 140 13.51 -1.05 -2.21
C VAL A 140 14.50 0.04 -2.62
N LEU A 141 14.06 1.29 -2.79
CA LEU A 141 14.95 2.41 -3.11
C LEU A 141 15.93 2.70 -1.97
N ASN A 142 15.48 2.68 -0.71
CA ASN A 142 16.37 2.87 0.44
C ASN A 142 17.42 1.74 0.49
N VAL A 143 16.99 0.49 0.33
CA VAL A 143 17.90 -0.67 0.30
C VAL A 143 18.88 -0.57 -0.87
N GLY A 144 18.41 -0.20 -2.06
CA GLY A 144 19.26 -0.01 -3.25
C GLY A 144 20.28 1.11 -3.08
N LEU A 145 19.91 2.20 -2.37
CA LEU A 145 20.83 3.26 -2.02
C LEU A 145 21.86 2.79 -0.97
N ASP A 146 21.42 2.07 0.05
CA ASP A 146 22.30 1.52 1.11
C ASP A 146 23.31 0.50 0.56
N LEU A 147 22.90 -0.30 -0.43
CA LEU A 147 23.77 -1.22 -1.16
C LEU A 147 24.65 -0.52 -2.22
N GLY A 148 24.48 0.79 -2.44
CA GLY A 148 25.22 1.56 -3.46
C GLY A 148 24.85 1.21 -4.90
N VAL A 149 23.77 0.46 -5.12
CA VAL A 149 23.28 0.09 -6.46
C VAL A 149 22.69 1.30 -7.19
N ILE A 150 22.14 2.26 -6.44
CA ILE A 150 21.51 3.46 -6.97
C ILE A 150 22.24 4.69 -6.44
N SER A 151 22.58 5.65 -7.31
CA SER A 151 23.20 6.90 -6.88
C SER A 151 22.21 7.80 -6.13
N PRO A 152 22.68 8.71 -5.25
CA PRO A 152 21.79 9.64 -4.54
C PRO A 152 20.92 10.50 -5.46
N ALA A 153 21.43 10.87 -6.64
CA ALA A 153 20.68 11.60 -7.65
C ALA A 153 19.53 10.76 -8.24
N LEU A 154 19.78 9.48 -8.56
CA LEU A 154 18.75 8.56 -9.06
C LEU A 154 17.72 8.23 -7.98
N PHE A 155 18.16 8.09 -6.73
CA PHE A 155 17.27 7.92 -5.59
C PHE A 155 16.30 9.10 -5.48
N ALA A 156 16.82 10.33 -5.50
CA ALA A 156 15.98 11.53 -5.44
C ALA A 156 15.02 11.64 -6.63
N ALA A 157 15.48 11.32 -7.85
CA ALA A 157 14.63 11.27 -9.03
C ALA A 157 13.47 10.26 -8.88
N PHE A 158 13.74 9.05 -8.39
CA PHE A 158 12.71 8.02 -8.20
C PHE A 158 11.75 8.34 -7.05
N VAL A 159 12.20 8.97 -5.97
CA VAL A 159 11.32 9.44 -4.90
C VAL A 159 10.36 10.52 -5.43
N ILE A 160 10.87 11.51 -6.17
CA ILE A 160 10.03 12.55 -6.78
C ILE A 160 9.03 11.93 -7.76
N MET A 161 9.48 11.01 -8.61
CA MET A 161 8.60 10.27 -9.52
C MET A 161 7.47 9.56 -8.77
N ALA A 162 7.81 8.78 -7.74
CA ALA A 162 6.84 8.02 -6.97
C ALA A 162 5.78 8.93 -6.32
N LEU A 163 6.18 10.08 -5.78
CA LEU A 163 5.26 11.05 -5.21
C LEU A 163 4.34 11.65 -6.28
N VAL A 164 4.93 12.11 -7.39
CA VAL A 164 4.17 12.75 -8.48
C VAL A 164 3.16 11.79 -9.10
N THR A 165 3.55 10.55 -9.42
CA THR A 165 2.64 9.58 -10.04
C THR A 165 1.56 9.13 -9.08
N THR A 166 1.88 8.93 -7.79
CA THR A 166 0.88 8.54 -6.79
C THR A 166 -0.14 9.65 -6.53
N ILE A 167 0.30 10.91 -6.41
CA ILE A 167 -0.61 12.06 -6.28
C ILE A 167 -1.47 12.22 -7.54
N ALA A 168 -0.89 12.01 -8.73
CA ALA A 168 -1.63 12.11 -10.00
C ALA A 168 -2.63 10.96 -10.22
N THR A 169 -2.39 9.79 -9.63
CA THR A 169 -3.24 8.60 -9.86
C THR A 169 -4.68 8.85 -9.42
N THR A 170 -4.91 9.36 -8.20
CA THR A 170 -6.27 9.61 -7.67
C THR A 170 -7.13 10.50 -8.59
N PRO A 171 -6.70 11.71 -9.00
CA PRO A 171 -7.51 12.56 -9.88
C PRO A 171 -7.63 12.03 -11.32
N ILE A 172 -6.68 11.22 -11.80
CA ILE A 172 -6.79 10.56 -13.11
C ILE A 172 -7.86 9.46 -13.04
N LEU A 173 -7.82 8.62 -12.00
CA LEU A 173 -8.81 7.56 -11.81
C LEU A 173 -10.21 8.12 -11.61
N GLN A 174 -10.38 9.18 -10.82
CA GLN A 174 -11.69 9.83 -10.65
C GLN A 174 -12.29 10.35 -11.96
N ARG A 175 -11.46 10.75 -12.94
CA ARG A 175 -11.94 11.17 -14.27
C ARG A 175 -12.32 9.98 -15.16
N LEU A 176 -11.55 8.89 -15.10
CA LEU A 176 -11.79 7.69 -15.91
C LEU A 176 -12.96 6.85 -15.38
N TYR A 177 -13.01 6.73 -14.06
CA TYR A 177 -13.99 6.04 -13.24
C TYR A 177 -14.47 6.99 -12.14
N PRO A 178 -15.40 7.91 -12.46
CA PRO A 178 -16.08 8.66 -11.42
C PRO A 178 -16.85 7.66 -10.57
N VAL A 179 -16.35 7.40 -9.36
CA VAL A 179 -17.08 6.62 -8.36
C VAL A 179 -18.35 7.41 -8.08
N PRO A 180 -19.55 6.87 -8.33
CA PRO A 180 -20.78 7.54 -7.95
C PRO A 180 -20.68 7.83 -6.46
N GLU A 181 -20.67 9.11 -6.11
CA GLU A 181 -20.69 9.58 -4.75
C GLU A 181 -21.90 8.88 -4.12
N ARG A 182 -21.66 7.95 -3.19
CA ARG A 182 -22.74 7.21 -2.53
C ARG A 182 -23.57 8.24 -1.77
N ARG A 183 -24.60 8.78 -2.42
CA ARG A 183 -25.73 9.43 -1.75
C ARG A 183 -26.16 8.47 -0.64
N GLY A 184 -26.35 9.04 0.55
CA GLY A 184 -26.49 8.34 1.81
C GLY A 184 -27.21 7.00 1.66
N VAL A 185 -26.62 5.97 2.24
CA VAL A 185 -27.33 4.72 2.52
C VAL A 185 -28.59 5.15 3.29
N ASP A 186 -29.73 5.17 2.60
CA ASP A 186 -31.03 5.30 3.25
C ASP A 186 -31.09 4.14 4.23
N LEU A 187 -30.89 4.47 5.50
CA LEU A 187 -31.00 3.55 6.61
C LEU A 187 -32.36 2.88 6.47
N VAL A 188 -32.35 1.59 6.15
CA VAL A 188 -33.52 0.72 6.19
C VAL A 188 -34.27 1.07 7.47
N PRO A 189 -35.51 1.63 7.40
CA PRO A 189 -36.19 2.09 8.59
C PRO A 189 -36.40 0.88 9.51
N ALA A 190 -35.86 0.98 10.73
CA ALA A 190 -36.02 -0.04 11.75
C ALA A 190 -37.51 -0.31 11.91
N ARG A 191 -37.95 -1.53 11.54
CA ARG A 191 -39.31 -1.99 11.82
C ARG A 191 -39.51 -1.88 13.33
N SER A 192 -40.38 -0.96 13.74
CA SER A 192 -40.90 -0.88 15.10
C SER A 192 -41.64 -2.18 15.40
N SER A 193 -40.97 -3.09 16.10
CA SER A 193 -41.63 -4.20 16.79
C SER A 193 -42.33 -3.61 18.01
N GLY A 194 -43.61 -3.25 17.85
CA GLY A 194 -44.44 -2.77 18.93
C GLY A 194 -45.92 -2.92 18.58
N ALA A 195 -46.63 -3.63 19.45
CA ALA A 195 -48.09 -3.77 19.55
C ALA A 195 -48.80 -4.66 18.52
N VAL A 196 -49.02 -5.92 18.90
CA VAL A 196 -50.39 -6.47 18.95
C VAL A 196 -50.51 -7.31 20.23
N SER A 197 -50.95 -6.62 21.29
CA SER A 197 -51.78 -7.20 22.34
C SER A 197 -53.24 -6.98 21.94
N ALA A 198 -54.12 -7.88 22.39
CA ALA A 198 -55.57 -7.92 22.23
C ALA A 198 -56.12 -8.50 20.91
N ASN A 199 -56.44 -9.79 20.92
CA ASN A 199 -57.83 -10.25 21.08
C ASN A 199 -57.84 -11.68 21.64
#